data_AF-A0A941C8G8-F1
#
_entry.id   AF-A0A941C8G8-F1
#
_cell.length_a   1.000
_cell.length_b   1.000
_cell.length_c   1.000
_cell.angle_alpha   90.00
_cell.angle_beta   90.00
_cell.angle_gamma   90.00
#
_symmetry.space_group_name_H-M   'P 1'
#
loop_
_entity.id
_entity.type
_entity.pdbx_description
1 polymer ?
#
loop_
_entity_poly.entity_id
_entity_poly.type
_entity_poly.pdbx_seq_one_letter_code
_entity_poly.pdbx_strand_id
1 'polypeptide(L)'
;MQLKKIKPKESSIRYNPKINELTFVSELKFSFNKEKEEFQLDQNPNGEPSLVIIDEIRTEDNFEKLIIQANYRNKNTEFTLNSDKYYDRIIYETLVDFNKDNFNITSDEDKIEMIFTSGNISKIYCYKYEGYNLKESLSIISEDNKLFLIKQNPWSKNEILSLEINQNQIICTLKSETYKYVLEVQPFIKDLIKKLINKG
;
A
#
# COMPACT_ATOMS: atom_id res chain seq x y z
N MET A 1 4.30 3.87 30.49
CA MET A 1 4.50 3.71 29.03
C MET A 1 4.61 2.22 28.74
N GLN A 2 3.74 1.68 27.88
CA GLN A 2 3.78 0.27 27.47
C GLN A 2 4.68 0.11 26.25
N LEU A 3 5.53 -0.91 26.20
CA LEU A 3 6.39 -1.21 25.06
C LEU A 3 5.87 -2.43 24.31
N LYS A 4 5.76 -2.34 22.97
CA LYS A 4 5.35 -3.45 22.11
C LYS A 4 6.31 -3.59 20.93
N LYS A 5 6.99 -4.73 20.85
CA LYS A 5 7.85 -5.08 19.72
C LYS A 5 7.09 -5.99 18.76
N ILE A 6 7.07 -5.62 17.49
CA ILE A 6 6.33 -6.28 16.42
C ILE A 6 7.31 -6.66 15.31
N LYS A 7 7.12 -7.86 14.75
CA LYS A 7 7.80 -8.32 13.53
C LYS A 7 6.73 -8.55 12.46
N PRO A 8 6.62 -7.67 11.46
CA PRO A 8 5.60 -7.81 10.43
C PRO A 8 5.73 -9.11 9.65
N LYS A 9 4.61 -9.76 9.39
CA LYS A 9 4.54 -10.93 8.51
C LYS A 9 3.98 -10.58 7.14
N GLU A 10 3.02 -9.67 7.14
CA GLU A 10 2.34 -9.16 5.97
C GLU A 10 2.22 -7.65 6.09
N SER A 11 2.35 -7.00 4.94
CA SER A 11 2.13 -5.58 4.80
C SER A 11 1.27 -5.31 3.58
N SER A 12 0.56 -4.20 3.59
CA SER A 12 -0.30 -3.82 2.47
C SER A 12 -0.43 -2.31 2.34
N ILE A 13 -0.82 -1.88 1.14
CA ILE A 13 -1.14 -0.51 0.82
C ILE A 13 -2.50 -0.54 0.14
N ARG A 14 -3.41 0.30 0.63
CA ARG A 14 -4.74 0.47 0.04
C ARG A 14 -4.98 1.93 -0.23
N TYR A 15 -5.41 2.21 -1.46
CA TYR A 15 -5.81 3.52 -1.91
C TYR A 15 -7.18 3.41 -2.56
N ASN A 16 -8.13 4.21 -2.08
CA ASN A 16 -9.45 4.31 -2.70
C ASN A 16 -9.93 5.77 -2.65
N PRO A 17 -9.78 6.52 -3.75
CA PRO A 17 -10.11 7.92 -3.78
C PRO A 17 -11.61 8.19 -3.59
N LYS A 18 -12.46 7.23 -3.97
CA LYS A 18 -13.93 7.37 -3.90
C LYS A 18 -14.46 7.44 -2.47
N ILE A 19 -13.72 6.90 -1.51
CA ILE A 19 -14.08 6.90 -0.08
C ILE A 19 -13.03 7.61 0.76
N ASN A 20 -12.14 8.39 0.14
CA ASN A 20 -11.03 9.08 0.80
C ASN A 20 -10.10 8.15 1.61
N GLU A 21 -9.85 6.93 1.14
CA GLU A 21 -8.99 5.96 1.85
C GLU A 21 -7.55 6.03 1.30
N LEU A 22 -6.60 6.25 2.20
CA LEU A 22 -5.21 5.82 2.06
C LEU A 22 -4.83 5.08 3.35
N THR A 23 -4.45 3.82 3.23
CA THR A 23 -4.09 2.98 4.37
C THR A 23 -2.79 2.23 4.10
N PHE A 24 -1.91 2.25 5.09
CA PHE A 24 -0.73 1.40 5.17
C PHE A 24 -0.93 0.36 6.26
N VAL A 25 -0.53 -0.88 6.01
CA VAL A 25 -0.57 -1.95 7.00
C VAL A 25 0.80 -2.60 7.09
N SER A 26 1.28 -2.81 8.30
CA SER A 26 2.47 -3.62 8.63
C SER A 26 2.26 -4.18 10.04
N GLU A 27 1.32 -5.12 10.18
CA GLU A 27 0.65 -5.56 11.44
C GLU A 27 -0.17 -4.48 12.16
N LEU A 28 0.35 -3.26 12.23
CA LEU A 28 -0.42 -2.07 12.59
C LEU A 28 -1.04 -1.47 11.33
N LYS A 29 -2.22 -0.89 11.46
CA LYS A 29 -2.96 -0.23 10.38
C LYS A 29 -2.93 1.28 10.58
N PHE A 30 -2.33 1.98 9.63
CA PHE A 30 -2.22 3.43 9.58
C PHE A 30 -3.20 3.94 8.53
N SER A 31 -4.17 4.72 8.93
CA SER A 31 -5.17 5.29 8.03
C SER A 31 -4.99 6.80 7.96
N PHE A 32 -4.94 7.33 6.74
CA PHE A 32 -4.86 8.77 6.53
C PHE A 32 -6.19 9.42 6.88
N ASN A 33 -6.15 10.41 7.75
CA ASN A 33 -7.28 11.25 8.08
C ASN A 33 -7.22 12.52 7.22
N LYS A 34 -8.09 12.62 6.22
CA LYS A 34 -8.13 13.76 5.30
C LYS A 34 -8.46 15.09 5.97
N GLU A 35 -9.29 15.09 7.01
CA GLU A 35 -9.69 16.32 7.71
C GLU A 35 -8.54 16.91 8.52
N LYS A 36 -7.68 16.05 9.07
CA LYS A 36 -6.51 16.45 9.88
C LYS A 36 -5.20 16.42 9.11
N GLU A 37 -5.22 15.93 7.87
CA GLU A 37 -4.05 15.77 7.00
C GLU A 37 -2.90 14.95 7.63
N GLU A 38 -3.24 13.94 8.44
CA GLU A 38 -2.26 13.14 9.20
C GLU A 38 -2.60 11.65 9.17
N PHE A 39 -1.60 10.79 9.39
CA PHE A 39 -1.85 9.37 9.65
C PHE A 39 -2.27 9.14 11.10
N GLN A 40 -3.25 8.28 11.27
CA GLN A 40 -3.74 7.82 12.56
C GLN A 40 -3.64 6.30 12.66
N LEU A 41 -3.42 5.80 13.87
CA LEU A 41 -3.31 4.37 14.14
C LEU A 41 -4.71 3.79 14.42
N ASP A 42 -5.09 2.73 13.71
CA ASP A 42 -6.32 1.99 13.97
C ASP A 42 -6.11 0.98 15.12
N GLN A 43 -6.84 1.18 16.22
CA GLN A 43 -6.76 0.30 17.39
C GLN A 43 -7.74 -0.88 17.36
N ASN A 44 -8.58 -0.97 16.33
CA ASN A 44 -9.53 -2.05 16.11
C ASN A 44 -9.53 -2.53 14.64
N PRO A 45 -8.40 -3.07 14.14
CA PRO A 45 -8.26 -3.40 12.72
C PRO A 45 -9.23 -4.48 12.22
N ASN A 46 -9.80 -5.28 13.12
CA ASN A 46 -10.71 -6.39 12.80
C ASN A 46 -12.20 -6.03 13.00
N GLY A 47 -12.51 -4.80 13.39
CA GLY A 47 -13.88 -4.35 13.60
C GLY A 47 -14.10 -2.97 13.00
N GLU A 48 -15.01 -2.19 13.59
CA GLU A 48 -15.17 -0.79 13.21
C GLU A 48 -13.87 -0.02 13.51
N PRO A 49 -13.33 0.72 12.52
CA PRO A 49 -12.10 1.47 12.71
C PRO A 49 -12.18 2.41 13.90
N SER A 50 -11.16 2.38 14.74
CA SER A 50 -11.05 3.27 15.88
C SER A 50 -9.69 3.94 15.83
N LEU A 51 -9.67 5.18 15.33
CA LEU A 51 -8.44 5.89 15.02
C LEU A 51 -7.94 6.68 16.23
N VAL A 52 -6.65 6.57 16.52
CA VAL A 52 -5.96 7.38 17.53
C VAL A 52 -4.83 8.16 16.89
N ILE A 53 -4.59 9.36 17.43
CA ILE A 53 -3.50 10.24 17.00
C ILE A 53 -2.16 9.55 17.32
N ILE A 54 -1.21 9.72 16.42
CA ILE A 54 0.18 9.31 16.60
C ILE A 54 0.92 10.52 17.16
N ASP A 55 1.41 10.41 18.40
CA ASP A 55 2.12 11.49 19.08
C ASP A 55 3.54 11.68 18.53
N GLU A 56 4.18 10.56 18.13
CA GLU A 56 5.51 10.55 17.53
C GLU A 56 5.61 9.40 16.53
N ILE A 57 6.23 9.66 15.37
CA ILE A 57 6.61 8.65 14.39
C ILE A 57 8.03 8.93 13.90
N ARG A 58 8.88 7.91 13.92
CA ARG A 58 10.26 8.02 13.44
C ARG A 58 10.78 6.68 12.96
N THR A 59 11.84 6.71 12.16
CA THR A 59 12.57 5.52 11.74
C THR A 59 13.98 5.46 12.30
N GLU A 60 14.51 4.25 12.40
CA GLU A 60 15.92 3.96 12.70
C GLU A 60 16.46 2.92 11.71
N ASP A 61 17.78 2.73 11.69
CA ASP A 61 18.46 1.68 10.92
C ASP A 61 18.08 1.65 9.43
N ASN A 62 18.14 2.81 8.75
CA ASN A 62 17.80 2.94 7.33
C ASN A 62 16.40 2.38 7.02
N PHE A 63 15.41 2.82 7.80
CA PHE A 63 14.00 2.41 7.71
C PHE A 63 13.73 0.94 8.02
N GLU A 64 14.65 0.21 8.65
CA GLU A 64 14.38 -1.17 9.12
C GLU A 64 13.56 -1.20 10.42
N LYS A 65 13.49 -0.07 11.13
CA LYS A 65 12.70 0.08 12.34
C LYS A 65 11.77 1.28 12.22
N LEU A 66 10.50 1.07 12.55
CA LEU A 66 9.51 2.13 12.74
C LEU A 66 9.15 2.18 14.21
N ILE A 67 9.31 3.36 14.82
CA ILE A 67 8.93 3.62 16.20
C ILE A 67 7.77 4.60 16.23
N ILE A 68 6.71 4.23 16.94
CA ILE A 68 5.47 5.00 17.03
C ILE A 68 5.10 5.14 18.49
N GLN A 69 4.75 6.35 18.91
CA GLN A 69 4.12 6.60 20.20
C GLN A 69 2.68 7.07 19.98
N ALA A 70 1.74 6.47 20.72
CA ALA A 70 0.33 6.83 20.66
C ALA A 70 -0.39 6.47 21.97
N ASN A 71 -1.48 7.18 22.26
CA ASN A 71 -2.45 6.75 23.26
C ASN A 71 -3.36 5.62 22.72
N TYR A 72 -2.83 4.41 22.72
CA TYR A 72 -3.49 3.22 22.20
C TYR A 72 -4.30 2.50 23.27
N ARG A 73 -5.62 2.36 23.06
CA ARG A 73 -6.57 1.73 24.01
C ARG A 73 -6.45 2.29 25.43
N ASN A 74 -6.45 3.63 25.52
CA ASN A 74 -6.32 4.40 26.76
C ASN A 74 -5.00 4.17 27.52
N LYS A 75 -3.93 3.79 26.80
CA LYS A 75 -2.59 3.60 27.35
C LYS A 75 -1.56 4.22 26.43
N ASN A 76 -0.70 5.08 26.99
CA ASN A 76 0.47 5.56 26.27
C ASN A 76 1.40 4.37 25.97
N THR A 77 1.52 4.05 24.67
CA THR A 77 2.15 2.86 24.12
C THR A 77 3.17 3.27 23.07
N GLU A 78 4.39 2.75 23.21
CA GLU A 78 5.39 2.77 22.16
C GLU A 78 5.37 1.43 21.41
N PHE A 79 5.21 1.49 20.09
CA PHE A 79 5.34 0.36 19.19
C PHE A 79 6.68 0.45 18.48
N THR A 80 7.37 -0.68 18.39
CA THR A 80 8.58 -0.84 17.58
C THR A 80 8.34 -1.95 16.58
N LEU A 81 8.18 -1.60 15.31
CA LEU A 81 8.10 -2.57 14.21
C LEU A 81 9.51 -2.75 13.67
N ASN A 82 9.96 -4.00 13.56
CA ASN A 82 11.29 -4.33 13.04
C ASN A 82 11.11 -5.22 11.80
N SER A 83 11.60 -4.75 10.65
CA SER A 83 11.59 -5.54 9.41
C SER A 83 12.79 -5.25 8.55
N ASP A 84 13.40 -6.32 8.04
CA ASP A 84 14.45 -6.25 7.02
C ASP A 84 13.86 -6.23 5.59
N LYS A 85 12.54 -6.37 5.44
CA LYS A 85 11.88 -6.54 4.13
C LYS A 85 11.75 -5.22 3.39
N TYR A 86 12.11 -5.22 2.11
CA TYR A 86 12.08 -4.05 1.24
C TYR A 86 10.77 -3.25 1.30
N TYR A 87 9.62 -3.94 1.15
CA TYR A 87 8.31 -3.28 1.14
C TYR A 87 7.96 -2.61 2.47
N ASP A 88 8.38 -3.20 3.59
CA ASP A 88 8.14 -2.61 4.91
C ASP A 88 8.95 -1.33 5.08
N ARG A 89 10.21 -1.32 4.62
CA ARG A 89 11.05 -0.10 4.62
C ARG A 89 10.42 1.02 3.81
N ILE A 90 9.91 0.71 2.61
CA ILE A 90 9.22 1.71 1.77
C ILE A 90 7.97 2.26 2.48
N ILE A 91 7.19 1.41 3.16
CA ILE A 91 6.05 1.86 3.96
C ILE A 91 6.52 2.77 5.10
N TYR A 92 7.59 2.41 5.81
CA TYR A 92 8.08 3.19 6.96
C TYR A 92 8.65 4.54 6.52
N GLU A 93 9.44 4.56 5.45
CA GLU A 93 9.89 5.78 4.77
C GLU A 93 8.69 6.65 4.40
N THR A 94 7.69 6.06 3.73
CA THR A 94 6.50 6.80 3.27
C THR A 94 5.70 7.38 4.43
N LEU A 95 5.58 6.68 5.56
CA LEU A 95 4.85 7.16 6.73
C LEU A 95 5.56 8.34 7.42
N VAL A 96 6.89 8.33 7.48
CA VAL A 96 7.68 9.41 8.12
C VAL A 96 7.86 10.61 7.19
N ASP A 97 8.12 10.36 5.91
CA ASP A 97 8.39 11.40 4.91
C ASP A 97 7.11 11.91 4.24
N PHE A 98 5.93 11.54 4.75
CA PHE A 98 4.66 11.93 4.17
C PHE A 98 4.52 13.46 4.16
N ASN A 99 4.58 14.04 2.96
CA ASN A 99 4.36 15.46 2.77
C ASN A 99 2.90 15.73 2.35
N LYS A 100 2.13 16.26 3.28
CA LYS A 100 0.71 16.58 3.10
C LYS A 100 0.44 17.61 1.99
N ASP A 101 1.35 18.57 1.77
CA ASP A 101 1.14 19.65 0.80
C ASP A 101 1.10 19.14 -0.65
N ASN A 102 1.64 17.93 -0.88
CA ASN A 102 1.68 17.26 -2.17
C ASN A 102 0.62 16.15 -2.29
N PHE A 103 -0.31 16.04 -1.33
CA PHE A 103 -1.28 14.96 -1.29
C PHE A 103 -2.71 15.46 -1.18
N ASN A 104 -3.54 15.11 -2.17
CA ASN A 104 -4.97 15.40 -2.11
C ASN A 104 -5.78 14.20 -2.64
N ILE A 105 -6.58 13.58 -1.78
CA ILE A 105 -7.50 12.50 -2.17
C ILE A 105 -8.75 13.09 -2.83
N THR A 106 -8.58 13.66 -4.01
CA THR A 106 -9.69 14.05 -4.90
C THR A 106 -9.20 13.93 -6.34
N SER A 107 -10.07 13.52 -7.27
CA SER A 107 -9.86 13.44 -8.74
C SER A 107 -9.23 12.17 -9.32
N ASP A 108 -8.81 11.20 -8.51
CA ASP A 108 -8.27 9.94 -9.02
C ASP A 108 -9.36 8.92 -9.38
N GLU A 109 -9.12 8.11 -10.41
CA GLU A 109 -10.07 7.09 -10.87
C GLU A 109 -9.79 5.71 -10.26
N ASP A 110 -8.52 5.39 -10.04
CA ASP A 110 -8.10 4.05 -9.63
C ASP A 110 -8.26 3.81 -8.12
N LYS A 111 -8.93 2.70 -7.80
CA LYS A 111 -8.75 2.01 -6.52
C LYS A 111 -7.58 1.04 -6.65
N ILE A 112 -6.67 1.06 -5.69
CA ILE A 112 -5.44 0.26 -5.71
C ILE A 112 -5.27 -0.48 -4.38
N GLU A 113 -4.92 -1.75 -4.46
CA GLU A 113 -4.54 -2.58 -3.32
C GLU A 113 -3.29 -3.39 -3.69
N MET A 114 -2.24 -3.25 -2.87
CA MET A 114 -1.01 -4.02 -3.00
C MET A 114 -0.75 -4.76 -1.70
N ILE A 115 -0.53 -6.06 -1.76
CA ILE A 115 -0.28 -6.92 -0.60
C ILE A 115 1.10 -7.55 -0.76
N PHE A 116 1.87 -7.53 0.32
CA PHE A 116 3.23 -8.04 0.38
C PHE A 116 3.35 -9.07 1.49
N THR A 117 3.77 -10.27 1.13
CA THR A 117 3.92 -11.37 2.08
C THR A 117 5.37 -11.83 2.05
N SER A 118 6.01 -11.92 3.21
CA SER A 118 7.42 -12.33 3.32
C SER A 118 8.41 -11.53 2.44
N GLY A 119 8.13 -10.24 2.19
CA GLY A 119 8.99 -9.36 1.38
C GLY A 119 8.84 -9.50 -0.13
N ASN A 120 7.82 -10.21 -0.60
CA ASN A 120 7.48 -10.36 -2.02
C ASN A 120 6.10 -9.78 -2.31
N ILE A 121 5.87 -9.33 -3.55
CA ILE A 121 4.52 -9.02 -4.05
C ILE A 121 3.69 -10.30 -3.97
N SER A 122 2.60 -10.23 -3.23
CA SER A 122 1.59 -11.29 -3.14
C SER A 122 0.44 -10.99 -4.09
N LYS A 123 -0.06 -9.74 -4.06
CA LYS A 123 -1.19 -9.30 -4.90
C LYS A 123 -1.02 -7.84 -5.31
N ILE A 124 -1.46 -7.51 -6.51
CA ILE A 124 -1.69 -6.13 -6.97
C ILE A 124 -3.05 -6.11 -7.64
N TYR A 125 -3.94 -5.27 -7.13
CA TYR A 125 -5.24 -5.02 -7.71
C TYR A 125 -5.39 -3.54 -8.01
N CYS A 126 -5.71 -3.22 -9.25
CA CYS A 126 -6.13 -1.88 -9.65
C CYS A 126 -7.50 -1.98 -10.31
N TYR A 127 -8.41 -1.09 -9.96
CA TYR A 127 -9.77 -1.05 -10.50
C TYR A 127 -10.19 0.37 -10.83
N LYS A 128 -10.65 0.57 -12.07
CA LYS A 128 -11.33 1.79 -12.51
C LYS A 128 -12.82 1.52 -12.66
N TYR A 129 -13.61 2.37 -12.03
CA TYR A 129 -15.07 2.26 -12.07
C TYR A 129 -15.68 3.56 -12.59
N GLU A 130 -16.61 3.45 -13.52
CA GLU A 130 -17.52 4.54 -13.89
C GLU A 130 -18.92 4.23 -13.32
N GLY A 131 -19.31 5.00 -12.30
CA GLY A 131 -20.46 4.65 -11.47
C GLY A 131 -20.26 3.26 -10.84
N TYR A 132 -21.16 2.33 -11.18
CA TYR A 132 -21.13 0.94 -10.72
C TYR A 132 -20.46 -0.03 -11.72
N ASN A 133 -20.04 0.46 -12.88
CA ASN A 133 -19.47 -0.38 -13.94
C ASN A 133 -17.95 -0.41 -13.84
N LEU A 134 -17.37 -1.61 -13.81
CA LEU A 134 -15.93 -1.81 -13.92
C LEU A 134 -15.50 -1.53 -15.36
N LYS A 135 -14.71 -0.46 -15.57
CA LYS A 135 -14.17 -0.08 -16.88
C LYS A 135 -12.92 -0.88 -17.23
N GLU A 136 -12.01 -0.93 -16.27
CA GLU A 136 -10.69 -1.52 -16.46
C GLU A 136 -10.20 -2.08 -15.13
N SER A 137 -9.49 -3.20 -15.17
CA SER A 137 -8.89 -3.80 -13.98
C SER A 137 -7.56 -4.44 -14.30
N LEU A 138 -6.60 -4.27 -13.38
CA LEU A 138 -5.39 -5.06 -13.31
C LEU A 138 -5.52 -5.99 -12.10
N SER A 139 -5.23 -7.28 -12.30
CA SER A 139 -5.20 -8.25 -11.20
C SER A 139 -3.98 -9.14 -11.34
N ILE A 140 -2.99 -8.91 -10.49
CA ILE A 140 -1.75 -9.69 -10.42
C ILE A 140 -1.74 -10.46 -9.11
N ILE A 141 -1.43 -11.74 -9.18
CA ILE A 141 -1.26 -12.60 -8.01
C ILE A 141 0.07 -13.34 -8.07
N SER A 142 0.62 -13.68 -6.92
CA SER A 142 1.79 -14.52 -6.78
C SER A 142 1.39 -15.95 -6.43
N GLU A 143 1.91 -16.91 -7.17
CA GLU A 143 1.79 -18.35 -6.88
C GLU A 143 3.12 -19.03 -7.21
N ASP A 144 3.60 -19.92 -6.33
CA ASP A 144 4.87 -20.63 -6.50
C ASP A 144 6.06 -19.73 -6.86
N ASN A 145 6.13 -18.55 -6.23
CA ASN A 145 7.13 -17.49 -6.49
C ASN A 145 7.10 -16.89 -7.91
N LYS A 146 6.01 -17.06 -8.64
CA LYS A 146 5.78 -16.46 -9.96
C LYS A 146 4.59 -15.51 -9.91
N LEU A 147 4.68 -14.44 -10.70
CA LEU A 147 3.57 -13.50 -10.84
C LEU A 147 2.69 -13.89 -12.03
N PHE A 148 1.37 -13.75 -11.85
CA PHE A 148 0.38 -14.06 -12.87
C PHE A 148 -0.61 -12.91 -13.04
N LEU A 149 -0.85 -12.51 -14.28
CA LEU A 149 -1.93 -11.63 -14.66
C LEU A 149 -3.22 -12.44 -14.82
N ILE A 150 -4.24 -12.08 -14.05
CA ILE A 150 -5.59 -12.65 -14.11
C ILE A 150 -6.49 -11.72 -14.91
N LYS A 151 -7.02 -12.20 -16.04
CA LYS A 151 -8.10 -11.55 -16.79
C LYS A 151 -9.39 -12.31 -16.49
N GLN A 152 -10.50 -11.61 -16.26
CA GLN A 152 -11.77 -12.26 -15.94
C GLN A 152 -12.64 -12.55 -17.18
N ASN A 153 -12.50 -11.77 -18.27
CA ASN A 153 -13.33 -11.95 -19.47
C ASN A 153 -12.55 -11.65 -20.78
N PRO A 154 -12.23 -12.67 -21.60
CA PRO A 154 -12.31 -14.10 -21.25
C PRO A 154 -11.37 -14.44 -20.08
N TRP A 155 -11.74 -15.45 -19.28
CA TRP A 155 -10.90 -15.86 -18.16
C TRP A 155 -9.55 -16.36 -18.67
N SER A 156 -8.46 -15.80 -18.14
CA SER A 156 -7.13 -16.31 -18.39
C SER A 156 -6.19 -15.98 -17.24
N LYS A 157 -5.19 -16.84 -17.08
CA LYS A 157 -4.10 -16.69 -16.11
C LYS A 157 -2.80 -16.80 -16.88
N ASN A 158 -2.08 -15.68 -16.98
CA ASN A 158 -0.88 -15.58 -17.80
C ASN A 158 0.33 -15.27 -16.91
N GLU A 159 1.38 -16.07 -16.99
CA GLU A 159 2.64 -15.81 -16.28
C GLU A 159 3.25 -14.49 -16.76
N ILE A 160 3.63 -13.65 -15.80
CA ILE A 160 4.31 -12.37 -16.03
C ILE A 160 5.81 -12.63 -16.00
N LEU A 161 6.47 -12.40 -17.12
CA LEU A 161 7.91 -12.55 -17.29
C LEU A 161 8.68 -11.35 -16.71
N SER A 162 8.10 -10.16 -16.83
CA SER A 162 8.59 -8.94 -16.18
C SER A 162 7.44 -7.99 -15.85
N LEU A 163 7.57 -7.32 -14.71
CA LEU A 163 6.65 -6.31 -14.21
C LEU A 163 7.43 -5.02 -13.98
N GLU A 164 7.00 -3.94 -14.62
CA GLU A 164 7.60 -2.62 -14.45
C GLU A 164 6.51 -1.55 -14.46
N ILE A 165 6.85 -0.37 -13.97
CA ILE A 165 6.09 0.85 -14.20
C ILE A 165 6.95 1.85 -14.99
N ASN A 166 6.37 2.36 -16.07
CA ASN A 166 6.98 3.40 -16.87
C ASN A 166 6.00 4.56 -17.03
N GLN A 167 6.45 5.77 -16.70
CA GLN A 167 5.59 6.96 -16.62
C GLN A 167 4.39 6.73 -15.69
N ASN A 168 3.21 6.52 -16.27
CA ASN A 168 1.97 6.22 -15.56
C ASN A 168 1.40 4.84 -15.96
N GLN A 169 2.19 3.94 -16.53
CA GLN A 169 1.71 2.64 -17.00
C GLN A 169 2.36 1.51 -16.23
N ILE A 170 1.54 0.63 -15.64
CA ILE A 170 2.02 -0.70 -15.20
C ILE A 170 2.08 -1.58 -16.44
N ILE A 171 3.26 -2.12 -16.71
CA ILE A 171 3.56 -2.93 -17.89
C ILE A 171 3.86 -4.35 -17.43
N CYS A 172 3.06 -5.29 -17.90
CA CYS A 172 3.24 -6.72 -17.69
C CYS A 172 3.68 -7.38 -19.00
N THR A 173 4.93 -7.84 -19.08
CA THR A 173 5.40 -8.61 -20.22
C THR A 173 4.99 -10.06 -20.04
N LEU A 174 4.20 -10.57 -20.98
CA LEU A 174 3.77 -11.97 -21.03
C LEU A 174 4.54 -12.68 -22.15
N LYS A 175 4.34 -14.00 -22.29
CA LYS A 175 5.01 -14.79 -23.34
C LYS A 175 4.66 -14.34 -24.77
N SER A 176 3.42 -13.93 -25.01
CA SER A 176 2.89 -13.63 -26.36
C SER A 176 2.61 -12.15 -26.60
N GLU A 177 2.49 -11.36 -25.54
CA GLU A 177 2.04 -9.97 -25.63
C GLU A 177 2.55 -9.16 -24.43
N THR A 178 2.34 -7.84 -24.49
CA THR A 178 2.52 -6.95 -23.35
C THR A 178 1.16 -6.40 -22.96
N TYR A 179 0.79 -6.58 -21.70
CA TYR A 179 -0.39 -5.95 -21.12
C TYR A 179 0.02 -4.63 -20.46
N LYS A 180 -0.74 -3.56 -20.72
CA LYS A 180 -0.47 -2.23 -20.16
C LYS A 180 -1.72 -1.73 -19.45
N TYR A 181 -1.53 -1.22 -18.25
CA TYR A 181 -2.58 -0.58 -17.45
C TYR A 181 -2.18 0.86 -17.16
N VAL A 182 -3.02 1.82 -17.55
CA VAL A 182 -2.76 3.25 -17.31
C VAL A 182 -3.24 3.61 -15.90
N LEU A 183 -2.35 4.08 -15.04
CA LEU A 183 -2.69 4.64 -13.73
C LEU A 183 -3.15 6.09 -13.88
N GLU A 184 -4.32 6.36 -13.34
CA GLU A 184 -4.99 7.65 -13.21
C GLU A 184 -5.13 7.98 -11.73
N VAL A 185 -3.96 8.21 -11.14
CA VAL A 185 -3.78 8.60 -9.74
C VAL A 185 -2.89 9.81 -9.61
N GLN A 186 -2.97 10.49 -8.48
CA GLN A 186 -2.15 11.64 -8.16
C GLN A 186 -0.64 11.28 -8.12
N PRO A 187 0.25 12.27 -8.29
CA PRO A 187 1.69 12.05 -8.37
C PRO A 187 2.27 11.26 -7.19
N PHE A 188 1.85 11.57 -5.96
CA PHE A 188 2.34 10.86 -4.76
C PHE A 188 2.08 9.34 -4.84
N ILE A 189 0.84 8.94 -5.16
CA ILE A 189 0.46 7.52 -5.25
C ILE A 189 1.21 6.84 -6.40
N LYS A 190 1.36 7.53 -7.54
CA LYS A 190 2.12 7.03 -8.68
C LYS A 190 3.59 6.78 -8.33
N ASP A 191 4.23 7.72 -7.64
CA ASP A 191 5.64 7.62 -7.24
C ASP A 191 5.83 6.50 -6.20
N LEU A 192 4.89 6.36 -5.27
CA LEU A 192 4.86 5.25 -4.32
C LEU A 192 4.76 3.89 -5.04
N ILE A 193 3.79 3.73 -5.96
CA ILE A 193 3.66 2.49 -6.75
C ILE A 193 4.92 2.22 -7.56
N LYS A 194 5.55 3.28 -8.07
CA LYS A 194 6.81 3.15 -8.80
C LYS A 194 7.94 2.60 -7.94
N LYS A 195 8.12 3.11 -6.72
CA LYS A 195 9.08 2.55 -5.77
C LYS A 195 8.78 1.07 -5.47
N LEU A 196 7.50 0.71 -5.33
CA LEU A 196 7.09 -0.65 -4.98
C LEU A 196 7.27 -1.67 -6.13
N ILE A 197 7.03 -1.26 -7.37
CA ILE A 197 7.12 -2.18 -8.52
C ILE A 197 8.56 -2.28 -9.04
N ASN A 198 9.22 -1.14 -9.29
CA ASN A 198 10.55 -1.12 -9.91
C ASN A 198 11.66 -1.32 -8.87
N LYS A 199 11.57 -2.37 -8.03
CA LYS A 199 12.61 -2.73 -7.04
C LYS A 199 14.00 -2.35 -7.59
N GLY A 200 14.64 -1.39 -6.92
CA GLY A 200 15.98 -0.91 -7.29
C GLY A 200 17.00 -2.03 -7.36
#